data_AF-A0A3B9ILM2-F1
#
_entry.id   AF-A0A3B9ILM2-F1
#
_cell.length_a   1.000
_cell.length_b   1.000
_cell.length_c   1.000
_cell.angle_alpha   90.00
_cell.angle_beta   90.00
_cell.angle_gamma   90.00
#
_symmetry.space_group_name_H-M   'P 1'
#
loop_
_entity.id
_entity.type
_entity.pdbx_description
1 polymer ?
#
loop_
_entity_poly.entity_id
_entity_poly.type
_entity_poly.pdbx_seq_one_letter_code
_entity_poly.pdbx_strand_id
1 'polypeptide(L)' 'MLYLTRKVGEAVVINDEIEVTVIEVRGKTVRLGLTFPA' A
#
# COMPACT_ATOMS: atom_id res chain seq x y z
N MET A 1 14.18 8.73 -6.26
CA MET A 1 13.07 7.82 -6.61
C MET A 1 13.23 6.56 -5.78
N LEU A 2 12.18 6.12 -5.07
CA LEU A 2 12.21 4.96 -4.18
C LEU A 2 11.29 3.88 -4.74
N TYR A 3 11.80 2.66 -4.87
CA TYR A 3 11.03 1.50 -5.33
C TYR A 3 10.89 0.49 -4.20
N LEU A 4 9.67 0.08 -3.91
CA LEU A 4 9.35 -0.89 -2.86
C LEU A 4 8.47 -1.97 -3.45
N THR A 5 8.86 -3.23 -3.27
CA THR A 5 8.04 -4.38 -3.65
C THR A 5 7.26 -4.84 -2.43
N ARG A 6 5.93 -4.92 -2.54
CA ARG A 6 5.03 -5.37 -1.48
C ARG A 6 4.28 -6.61 -1.90
N LYS A 7 4.19 -7.60 -1.01
CA LYS A 7 3.25 -8.73 -1.15
C LYS A 7 1.86 -8.31 -0.69
N VAL A 8 0.84 -9.09 -1.05
CA VAL A 8 -0.51 -8.95 -0.49
C VAL A 8 -0.43 -9.04 1.04
N GLY A 9 -1.05 -8.07 1.72
CA GLY A 9 -1.00 -7.90 3.18
C GLY A 9 0.14 -7.03 3.70
N GLU A 10 1.13 -6.68 2.87
CA GLU A 10 2.20 -5.77 3.28
C GLU A 10 1.81 -4.31 3.05
N ALA A 11 2.34 -3.43 3.89
CA ALA A 11 2.09 -2.00 3.87
C ALA A 11 3.37 -1.17 3.66
N VAL A 12 3.16 0.08 3.25
CA VAL A 12 4.16 1.16 3.23
C VAL A 12 3.60 2.30 4.08
N VAL A 13 4.40 2.78 5.03
CA VAL A 13 4.06 3.95 5.85
C VAL A 13 4.82 5.17 5.31
N ILE A 14 4.10 6.27 5.10
CA ILE A 14 4.62 7.54 4.60
C ILE A 14 4.32 8.62 5.63
N ASN A 15 5.35 9.39 6.02
CA ASN A 15 5.24 10.49 6.97
C ASN A 15 4.60 10.07 8.32
N ASP A 16 4.78 8.81 8.74
CA ASP A 16 4.23 8.23 9.98
C ASP A 16 2.69 8.30 10.16
N GLU A 17 1.97 8.78 9.14
CA GLU A 17 0.53 9.05 9.21
C GLU A 17 -0.26 8.36 8.10
N ILE A 18 0.36 8.13 6.95
CA ILE A 18 -0.30 7.53 5.78
C ILE A 18 0.16 6.08 5.65
N GLU A 19 -0.78 5.15 5.78
CA GLU A 19 -0.55 3.73 5.54
C GLU A 19 -1.15 3.32 4.20
N VAL A 20 -0.33 2.72 3.33
CA VAL A 20 -0.74 2.17 2.04
C VAL A 20 -0.54 0.67 2.05
N THR A 21 -1.62 -0.09 1.96
CA THR A 21 -1.61 -1.56 2.11
C THR A 21 -2.03 -2.24 0.81
N VAL A 22 -1.30 -3.27 0.40
CA VAL A 22 -1.67 -4.10 -0.75
C VAL A 22 -2.75 -5.09 -0.33
N ILE A 23 -4.01 -4.85 -0.71
CA ILE A 23 -5.15 -5.65 -0.26
C ILE A 23 -5.33 -6.91 -1.11
N GLU A 24 -5.26 -6.78 -2.42
CA GLU A 24 -5.32 -7.91 -3.35
C GLU A 24 -4.67 -7.56 -4.69
N VAL A 25 -4.21 -8.58 -5.40
CA VAL A 25 -3.71 -8.47 -6.78
C VAL A 25 -4.60 -9.32 -7.67
N ARG A 26 -5.20 -8.71 -8.70
CA ARG A 26 -6.02 -9.38 -9.72
C ARG A 26 -5.44 -9.12 -11.10
N GLY A 27 -4.70 -10.10 -11.61
CA GLY A 27 -4.02 -9.97 -12.90
C GLY A 27 -3.02 -8.81 -12.88
N LYS A 28 -3.29 -7.76 -13.66
CA LYS A 28 -2.44 -6.55 -13.75
C LYS A 28 -2.94 -5.39 -12.89
N THR A 29 -4.01 -5.59 -12.13
CA THR A 29 -4.61 -4.56 -11.27
C THR A 29 -4.35 -4.90 -9.81
N VAL A 30 -4.09 -3.87 -9.00
CA VAL A 30 -3.85 -3.99 -7.57
C VAL A 30 -4.90 -3.17 -6.84
N ARG A 31 -5.52 -3.75 -5.82
CA ARG A 31 -6.37 -3.02 -4.88
C ARG A 31 -5.50 -2.53 -3.73
N LEU A 32 -5.47 -1.22 -3.55
CA LEU A 32 -4.73 -0.57 -2.47
C LEU A 32 -5.73 -0.08 -1.43
N GLY A 33 -5.44 -0.34 -0.17
CA GLY A 33 -6.07 0.30 0.98
C GLY A 33 -5.25 1.52 1.35
N LEU A 34 -5.91 2.64 1.65
CA LEU A 34 -5.26 3.83 2.15
C LEU A 34 -5.92 4.22 3.47
N THR A 35 -5.09 4.35 4.50
CA THR A 35 -5.49 4.90 5.79
C THR A 35 -4.72 6.19 5.97
N PHE A 36 -5.45 7.27 6.25
CA PHE A 36 -4.89 8.58 6.53
C PHE A 36 -5.67 9.21 7.68
N PRO A 37 -5.05 10.13 8.43
CA PRO A 37 -5.77 10.97 9.38
C PRO A 37 -6.86 11.79 8.67
N ALA A 38 -7.86 12.21 9.43
CA ALA A 38 -9.01 12.99 8.95
C ALA A 38 -8.61 14.34 8.33
#